data_AF-A0A8B6XHA1-F1
#
_entry.id   AF-A0A8B6XHA1-F1
#
_cell.length_a   1.000
_cell.length_b   1.000
_cell.length_c   1.000
_cell.angle_alpha   90.00
_cell.angle_beta   90.00
_cell.angle_gamma   90.00
#
_symmetry.space_group_name_H-M   'P 1'
#
loop_
_entity.id
_entity.type
_entity.pdbx_description
1 polymer ?
#
loop_
_entity_poly.entity_id
_entity_poly.type
_entity_poly.pdbx_seq_one_letter_code
_entity_poly.pdbx_strand_id
1 'polypeptide(L)'
;MTVENFEHNYTYELIFYNINDQKVFCHLGGLTALSRILLLWDISNIDKIEKTMSSKTIIHAIKTIKVACIGCFENCHFMLLGNKLSILVDLLSFALNKTKNVNEQNNSQNIAELSTLQLLESDFLLPTAIMETIATIISPFAPVWPCENKASDVSQRLTDLISYLVCNGILEKLISVYADLQASIDDSIVFSIIKSILEFYKSIAICSVRVDGIFCIRKDDMSPLSQVICRTDALGLIGFLYLLLHQGSVTRIQPSPFPLSENTITLLTSTFKLLNELALVDIHSFQYCIE
;
A
#
# COMPACT_ATOMS: atom_id res chain seq x y z
N MET A 1 17.25 -30.68 17.59
CA MET A 1 15.81 -30.34 17.54
C MET A 1 15.55 -29.34 18.65
N THR A 2 15.81 -28.07 18.37
CA THR A 2 15.66 -26.95 19.31
C THR A 2 14.33 -26.23 19.02
N VAL A 3 13.68 -25.83 20.10
CA VAL A 3 12.27 -25.43 20.23
C VAL A 3 12.03 -23.96 19.80
N GLU A 4 12.84 -23.40 18.91
CA GLU A 4 12.81 -21.95 18.62
C GLU A 4 12.07 -21.55 17.32
N ASN A 5 11.57 -22.50 16.53
CA ASN A 5 10.96 -22.19 15.22
C ASN A 5 9.42 -22.13 15.19
N PHE A 6 8.75 -21.99 16.34
CA PHE A 6 7.27 -22.01 16.39
C PHE A 6 6.59 -20.69 16.83
N GLU A 7 7.33 -19.60 17.09
CA GLU A 7 6.74 -18.37 17.65
C GLU A 7 6.37 -17.24 16.66
N HIS A 8 6.52 -17.42 15.34
CA HIS A 8 6.38 -16.29 14.41
C HIS A 8 5.04 -16.07 13.71
N ASN A 9 4.02 -16.92 13.93
CA ASN A 9 2.74 -16.76 13.22
C ASN A 9 1.48 -16.57 14.09
N TYR A 10 1.56 -16.56 15.43
CA TYR A 10 0.35 -16.57 16.28
C TYR A 10 0.12 -15.37 17.20
N THR A 11 0.95 -14.33 17.19
CA THR A 11 0.86 -13.25 18.20
C THR A 11 0.04 -12.01 17.81
N TYR A 12 -0.56 -11.96 16.63
CA TYR A 12 -1.29 -10.76 16.17
C TYR A 12 -2.81 -10.92 16.01
N GLU A 13 -3.35 -12.13 16.21
CA GLU A 13 -4.79 -12.41 15.96
C GLU A 13 -5.76 -12.00 17.09
N LEU A 14 -5.29 -11.52 18.25
CA LEU A 14 -6.18 -11.27 19.40
C LEU A 14 -5.86 -9.99 20.19
N ILE A 15 -5.62 -8.85 19.53
CA ILE A 15 -5.63 -7.56 20.25
C ILE A 15 -7.07 -7.17 20.63
N PHE A 16 -8.02 -7.43 19.73
CA PHE A 16 -9.44 -7.17 19.93
C PHE A 16 -10.21 -8.47 19.68
N TYR A 17 -11.02 -8.89 20.65
CA TYR A 17 -11.82 -10.12 20.53
C TYR A 17 -13.07 -9.89 19.68
N ASN A 18 -13.57 -8.65 19.63
CA ASN A 18 -14.72 -8.26 18.82
C ASN A 18 -14.67 -6.76 18.41
N ILE A 19 -15.66 -6.35 17.62
CA ILE A 19 -15.82 -4.95 17.16
C ILE A 19 -16.05 -3.98 18.32
N ASN A 20 -16.67 -4.41 19.43
CA ASN A 20 -16.88 -3.55 20.59
C ASN A 20 -15.55 -3.20 21.28
N ASP A 21 -14.61 -4.14 21.37
CA ASP A 21 -13.28 -3.88 21.93
C ASP A 21 -12.54 -2.84 21.07
N GLN A 22 -12.63 -2.96 19.74
CA GLN A 22 -12.08 -1.97 18.80
C GLN A 22 -12.67 -0.57 19.04
N LYS A 23 -13.99 -0.48 19.24
CA LYS A 23 -14.67 0.79 19.54
C LYS A 23 -14.28 1.35 20.89
N VAL A 24 -14.29 0.54 21.94
CA VAL A 24 -13.90 0.95 23.30
C VAL A 24 -12.47 1.46 23.30
N PHE A 25 -11.56 0.77 22.61
CA PHE A 25 -10.17 1.22 22.44
C PHE A 25 -10.09 2.62 21.81
N CYS A 26 -10.89 2.90 20.78
CA CYS A 26 -10.96 4.25 20.20
C CYS A 26 -11.51 5.28 21.19
N HIS A 27 -12.63 4.99 21.86
CA HIS A 27 -13.28 5.89 22.81
C HIS A 27 -12.40 6.23 24.02
N LEU A 28 -11.59 5.27 24.49
CA LEU A 28 -10.60 5.48 25.55
C LEU A 28 -9.33 6.20 25.07
N GLY A 29 -9.29 6.64 23.81
CA GLY A 29 -8.19 7.41 23.24
C GLY A 29 -7.01 6.57 22.76
N GLY A 30 -7.16 5.25 22.64
CA GLY A 30 -6.10 4.33 22.20
C GLY A 30 -5.54 4.68 20.82
N LEU A 31 -6.39 4.92 19.82
CA LEU A 31 -5.96 5.37 18.49
C LEU A 31 -5.24 6.73 18.54
N THR A 32 -5.70 7.65 19.37
CA THR A 32 -5.03 8.95 19.57
C THR A 32 -3.66 8.79 20.23
N ALA A 33 -3.54 7.92 21.23
CA ALA A 33 -2.28 7.62 21.88
C ALA A 33 -1.27 6.99 20.90
N LEU A 34 -1.72 6.03 20.09
CA LEU A 34 -0.88 5.43 19.05
C LEU A 34 -0.45 6.46 18.01
N SER A 35 -1.35 7.32 17.51
CA SER A 35 -0.95 8.41 16.60
C SER A 35 0.09 9.35 17.21
N ARG A 36 -0.01 9.65 18.51
CA ARG A 36 1.00 10.46 19.21
C ARG A 36 2.34 9.74 19.30
N ILE A 37 2.36 8.44 19.55
CA ILE A 37 3.59 7.63 19.53
C ILE A 37 4.24 7.68 18.15
N LEU A 38 3.45 7.58 17.08
CA LEU A 38 3.96 7.69 15.70
C LEU A 38 4.58 9.05 15.41
N LEU A 39 4.04 10.14 15.97
CA LEU A 39 4.61 11.49 15.86
C LEU A 39 5.94 11.65 16.62
N LEU A 40 6.21 10.83 17.63
CA LEU A 40 7.51 10.86 18.35
C LEU A 40 8.65 10.35 17.48
N TRP A 41 8.35 9.62 16.41
CA TRP A 41 9.32 9.30 15.37
C TRP A 41 9.55 10.50 14.46
N ASP A 42 10.04 11.59 15.06
CA ASP A 42 10.39 12.80 14.36
C ASP A 42 11.50 12.50 13.34
N ILE A 43 11.13 12.63 12.07
CA ILE A 43 11.98 12.43 10.90
C ILE A 43 13.22 13.36 10.95
N SER A 44 13.17 14.43 11.74
CA SER A 44 14.26 15.41 11.88
C SER A 44 15.36 14.96 12.85
N ASN A 45 15.15 13.92 13.68
CA ASN A 45 16.05 13.52 14.78
C ASN A 45 16.25 12.00 14.91
N ILE A 46 16.15 11.27 13.80
CA ILE A 46 16.18 9.79 13.76
C ILE A 46 17.41 9.18 14.46
N ASP A 47 18.61 9.73 14.31
CA ASP A 47 19.83 9.20 14.95
C ASP A 47 19.79 9.20 16.49
N LYS A 48 18.95 10.08 17.07
CA LYS A 48 18.67 10.14 18.51
C LYS A 48 17.50 9.24 18.90
N ILE A 49 16.52 9.10 18.02
CA ILE A 49 15.28 8.36 18.28
C ILE A 49 15.47 6.86 18.07
N GLU A 50 16.26 6.41 17.10
CA GLU A 50 16.62 4.99 16.92
C GLU A 50 17.40 4.43 18.13
N LYS A 51 18.06 5.30 18.91
CA LYS A 51 18.67 4.94 20.20
C LYS A 51 17.66 4.77 21.34
N THR A 52 16.45 5.28 21.18
CA THR A 52 15.42 5.35 22.24
C THR A 52 14.20 4.48 21.96
N MET A 53 13.85 4.27 20.69
CA MET A 53 12.68 3.51 20.26
C MET A 53 13.05 2.63 19.06
N SER A 54 12.65 1.36 19.07
CA SER A 54 12.96 0.43 17.98
C SER A 54 11.95 0.54 16.84
N SER A 55 12.38 0.25 15.60
CA SER A 55 11.49 0.14 14.43
C SER A 55 10.34 -0.86 14.66
N LYS A 56 10.61 -1.94 15.42
CA LYS A 56 9.60 -2.94 15.80
C LYS A 56 8.44 -2.33 16.59
N THR A 57 8.71 -1.39 17.49
CA THR A 57 7.68 -0.72 18.29
C THR A 57 6.73 0.10 17.40
N ILE A 58 7.27 0.81 16.41
CA ILE A 58 6.48 1.57 15.45
C ILE A 58 5.61 0.64 14.60
N ILE A 59 6.22 -0.42 14.05
CA ILE A 59 5.51 -1.40 13.23
C ILE A 59 4.37 -2.02 14.03
N HIS A 60 4.60 -2.32 15.32
CA HIS A 60 3.55 -2.83 16.19
C HIS A 60 2.43 -1.81 16.39
N ALA A 61 2.74 -0.53 16.65
CA ALA A 61 1.74 0.53 16.75
C ALA A 61 0.90 0.68 15.47
N ILE A 62 1.53 0.63 14.30
CA ILE A 62 0.86 0.68 12.99
C ILE A 62 -0.05 -0.54 12.80
N LYS A 63 0.46 -1.75 13.07
CA LYS A 63 -0.34 -2.98 13.00
C LYS A 63 -1.52 -2.95 13.98
N THR A 64 -1.36 -2.41 15.17
CA THR A 64 -2.47 -2.23 16.13
C THR A 64 -3.51 -1.24 15.61
N ILE A 65 -3.10 -0.13 14.99
CA ILE A 65 -4.02 0.80 14.30
C ILE A 65 -4.78 0.06 13.20
N LYS A 66 -4.09 -0.72 12.36
CA LYS A 66 -4.71 -1.54 11.31
C LYS A 66 -5.78 -2.45 11.91
N VAL A 67 -5.42 -3.30 12.88
CA VAL A 67 -6.35 -4.26 13.51
C VAL A 67 -7.51 -3.56 14.23
N ALA A 68 -7.30 -2.37 14.79
CA ALA A 68 -8.38 -1.56 15.35
C ALA A 68 -9.37 -1.05 14.29
N CYS A 69 -8.93 -0.89 13.04
CA CYS A 69 -9.74 -0.35 11.93
C CYS A 69 -10.36 -1.45 11.05
N ILE A 70 -9.75 -2.64 10.97
CA ILE A 70 -10.28 -3.76 10.18
C ILE A 70 -11.74 -4.04 10.59
N GLY A 71 -12.65 -3.93 9.62
CA GLY A 71 -14.08 -4.20 9.81
C GLY A 71 -14.83 -3.17 10.67
N CYS A 72 -14.17 -2.11 11.15
CA CYS A 72 -14.76 -1.11 12.04
C CYS A 72 -14.84 0.26 11.36
N PHE A 73 -15.96 0.52 10.68
CA PHE A 73 -16.20 1.79 9.97
C PHE A 73 -16.03 3.02 10.86
N GLU A 74 -16.48 2.96 12.12
CA GLU A 74 -16.39 4.07 13.08
C GLU A 74 -14.93 4.46 13.37
N ASN A 75 -14.04 3.47 13.53
CA ASN A 75 -12.62 3.70 13.73
C ASN A 75 -11.95 4.23 12.46
N CYS A 76 -12.30 3.68 11.29
CA CYS A 76 -11.81 4.21 10.01
C CYS A 76 -12.22 5.68 9.80
N HIS A 77 -13.48 6.00 10.13
CA HIS A 77 -14.03 7.35 10.03
C HIS A 77 -13.35 8.31 11.01
N PHE A 78 -13.09 7.88 12.24
CA PHE A 78 -12.31 8.63 13.22
C PHE A 78 -10.88 8.92 12.73
N MET A 79 -10.20 7.92 12.14
CA MET A 79 -8.85 8.10 11.60
C MET A 79 -8.83 9.08 10.43
N LEU A 80 -9.78 8.96 9.50
CA LEU A 80 -9.89 9.81 8.31
C LEU A 80 -10.22 11.26 8.65
N LEU A 81 -11.34 11.51 9.34
CA LEU A 81 -11.75 12.88 9.66
C LEU A 81 -10.84 13.55 10.68
N GLY A 82 -10.16 12.76 11.53
CA GLY A 82 -9.14 13.24 12.45
C GLY A 82 -7.81 13.61 11.80
N ASN A 83 -7.69 13.50 10.46
CA ASN A 83 -6.47 13.73 9.69
C ASN A 83 -5.27 12.93 10.21
N LYS A 84 -5.50 11.71 10.73
CA LYS A 84 -4.43 10.89 11.31
C LYS A 84 -3.64 10.13 10.24
N LEU A 85 -4.16 10.04 9.01
CA LEU A 85 -3.45 9.42 7.90
C LEU A 85 -2.27 10.26 7.41
N SER A 86 -2.24 11.59 7.62
CA SER A 86 -1.09 12.41 7.23
C SER A 86 0.20 11.92 7.90
N ILE A 87 0.11 11.52 9.18
CA ILE A 87 1.23 10.93 9.95
C ILE A 87 1.75 9.67 9.26
N LEU A 88 0.84 8.81 8.78
CA LEU A 88 1.20 7.59 8.06
C LEU A 88 1.84 7.91 6.72
N VAL A 89 1.33 8.90 6.00
CA VAL A 89 1.88 9.36 4.72
C VAL A 89 3.31 9.91 4.90
N ASP A 90 3.54 10.72 5.94
CA ASP A 90 4.86 11.28 6.26
C ASP A 90 5.86 10.17 6.59
N LEU A 91 5.44 9.22 7.43
CA LEU A 91 6.24 8.04 7.77
C LEU A 91 6.53 7.16 6.56
N LEU A 92 5.57 6.99 5.64
CA LEU A 92 5.77 6.23 4.41
C LEU A 92 6.79 6.92 3.50
N SER A 93 6.65 8.22 3.28
CA SER A 93 7.59 9.02 2.49
C SER A 93 9.01 8.91 3.06
N PHE A 94 9.14 9.04 4.37
CA PHE A 94 10.40 8.85 5.07
C PHE A 94 10.98 7.45 4.88
N ALA A 95 10.18 6.41 5.12
CA ALA A 95 10.63 5.02 5.02
C ALA A 95 11.10 4.69 3.59
N LEU A 96 10.38 5.11 2.57
CA LEU A 96 10.76 4.92 1.16
C LEU A 96 12.04 5.68 0.76
N ASN A 97 12.27 6.86 1.33
CA ASN A 97 13.52 7.59 1.10
C ASN A 97 14.71 6.88 1.77
N LYS A 98 14.50 6.31 2.96
CA LYS A 98 15.53 5.55 3.68
C LYS A 98 15.93 4.30 2.90
N THR A 99 14.96 3.53 2.39
CA THR A 99 15.25 2.30 1.62
C THR A 99 16.03 2.59 0.33
N LYS A 100 15.71 3.69 -0.37
CA LYS A 100 16.43 4.08 -1.59
C LYS A 100 17.91 4.41 -1.34
N ASN A 101 18.20 5.18 -0.29
CA ASN A 101 19.57 5.56 0.05
C ASN A 101 20.46 4.35 0.41
N VAL A 102 19.88 3.33 1.04
CA VAL A 102 20.59 2.09 1.39
C VAL A 102 20.94 1.27 0.14
N ASN A 103 20.03 1.18 -0.84
CA ASN A 103 20.27 0.47 -2.09
C ASN A 103 21.35 1.13 -2.95
N GLU A 104 21.40 2.47 -3.00
CA GLU A 104 22.45 3.21 -3.71
C GLU A 104 23.84 2.98 -3.09
N GLN A 105 23.93 2.84 -1.76
CA GLN A 105 25.17 2.53 -1.07
C GLN A 105 25.60 1.07 -1.23
N ASN A 106 24.65 0.12 -1.19
CA ASN A 106 24.92 -1.32 -1.28
C ASN A 106 25.30 -1.78 -2.69
N ASN A 107 24.82 -1.11 -3.75
CA ASN A 107 25.24 -1.40 -5.13
C ASN A 107 26.75 -1.20 -5.38
N SER A 108 27.48 -0.59 -4.44
CA SER A 108 28.95 -0.46 -4.49
C SER A 108 29.70 -1.65 -3.85
N GLN A 109 29.02 -2.57 -3.17
CA GLN A 109 29.65 -3.69 -2.45
C GLN A 109 28.96 -5.01 -2.81
N ASN A 110 29.72 -5.96 -3.35
CA ASN A 110 29.27 -7.32 -3.68
C ASN A 110 28.87 -8.09 -2.40
N ILE A 111 27.64 -7.92 -1.94
CA ILE A 111 27.08 -8.63 -0.78
C ILE A 111 26.23 -9.79 -1.30
N ALA A 112 26.50 -10.99 -0.77
CA ALA A 112 25.88 -12.25 -1.16
C ALA A 112 24.33 -12.22 -1.11
N GLU A 113 23.70 -12.91 -2.07
CA GLU A 113 22.25 -12.95 -2.34
C GLU A 113 21.36 -13.34 -1.14
N LEU A 114 21.89 -14.05 -0.13
CA LEU A 114 21.10 -14.41 1.06
C LEU A 114 20.96 -13.26 2.06
N SER A 115 21.96 -12.39 2.14
CA SER A 115 21.93 -11.18 2.97
C SER A 115 21.04 -10.11 2.37
N THR A 116 20.91 -10.08 1.04
CA THR A 116 20.10 -9.08 0.33
C THR A 116 18.60 -9.29 0.58
N LEU A 117 18.10 -10.53 0.65
CA LEU A 117 16.69 -10.81 0.96
C LEU A 117 16.31 -10.45 2.40
N GLN A 118 17.16 -10.75 3.38
CA GLN A 118 16.92 -10.36 4.78
C GLN A 118 16.96 -8.84 4.97
N LEU A 119 17.88 -8.16 4.28
CA LEU A 119 17.92 -6.69 4.26
C LEU A 119 16.67 -6.12 3.61
N LEU A 120 16.25 -6.66 2.45
CA LEU A 120 15.03 -6.27 1.76
C LEU A 120 13.79 -6.43 2.66
N GLU A 121 13.67 -7.56 3.35
CA GLU A 121 12.58 -7.78 4.31
C GLU A 121 12.59 -6.71 5.41
N SER A 122 13.75 -6.44 6.00
CA SER A 122 13.88 -5.45 7.08
C SER A 122 13.57 -4.02 6.62
N ASP A 123 13.98 -3.67 5.40
CA ASP A 123 13.82 -2.35 4.81
C ASP A 123 12.37 -2.09 4.38
N PHE A 124 11.67 -3.10 3.87
CA PHE A 124 10.30 -2.96 3.36
C PHE A 124 9.20 -3.35 4.35
N LEU A 125 9.54 -3.91 5.52
CA LEU A 125 8.54 -4.25 6.54
C LEU A 125 7.73 -3.03 7.03
N LEU A 126 8.40 -1.89 7.25
CA LEU A 126 7.75 -0.66 7.70
C LEU A 126 6.87 -0.03 6.58
N PRO A 127 7.38 0.24 5.36
CA PRO A 127 6.55 0.71 4.25
C PRO A 127 5.32 -0.18 4.00
N THR A 128 5.50 -1.51 4.03
CA THR A 128 4.42 -2.48 3.81
C THR A 128 3.33 -2.34 4.86
N ALA A 129 3.70 -2.33 6.15
CA ALA A 129 2.74 -2.18 7.24
C ALA A 129 1.96 -0.85 7.13
N ILE A 130 2.62 0.24 6.72
CA ILE A 130 1.97 1.54 6.55
C ILE A 130 0.97 1.51 5.39
N MET A 131 1.38 1.01 4.21
CA MET A 131 0.52 0.90 3.02
C MET A 131 -0.74 0.09 3.32
N GLU A 132 -0.59 -1.09 3.94
CA GLU A 132 -1.72 -1.93 4.33
C GLU A 132 -2.67 -1.22 5.32
N THR A 133 -2.12 -0.43 6.24
CA THR A 133 -2.91 0.30 7.23
C THR A 133 -3.70 1.43 6.58
N ILE A 134 -3.09 2.22 5.70
CA ILE A 134 -3.78 3.25 4.93
C ILE A 134 -4.90 2.62 4.09
N ALA A 135 -4.59 1.55 3.34
CA ALA A 135 -5.54 0.81 2.53
C ALA A 135 -6.73 0.32 3.37
N THR A 136 -6.47 -0.26 4.55
CA THR A 136 -7.51 -0.72 5.48
C THR A 136 -8.41 0.42 5.95
N ILE A 137 -7.84 1.58 6.26
CA ILE A 137 -8.59 2.74 6.77
C ILE A 137 -9.49 3.32 5.66
N ILE A 138 -9.00 3.41 4.42
CA ILE A 138 -9.76 4.05 3.33
C ILE A 138 -10.75 3.12 2.62
N SER A 139 -10.50 1.80 2.62
CA SER A 139 -11.33 0.82 1.91
C SER A 139 -12.83 0.86 2.25
N PRO A 140 -13.28 1.11 3.50
CA PRO A 140 -14.71 1.18 3.81
C PRO A 140 -15.46 2.34 3.14
N PHE A 141 -14.75 3.30 2.53
CA PHE A 141 -15.36 4.45 1.85
C PHE A 141 -15.51 4.27 0.33
N ALA A 142 -15.07 3.13 -0.20
CA ALA A 142 -15.10 2.77 -1.62
C ALA A 142 -16.38 2.00 -2.04
N PRO A 143 -16.99 2.28 -3.21
CA PRO A 143 -17.46 3.57 -3.68
C PRO A 143 -18.89 3.80 -3.14
N VAL A 144 -19.03 4.43 -1.96
CA VAL A 144 -20.35 4.83 -1.46
C VAL A 144 -20.65 6.24 -1.93
N TRP A 145 -21.37 6.38 -3.05
CA TRP A 145 -22.10 7.61 -3.38
C TRP A 145 -23.42 7.28 -4.08
N PRO A 146 -24.56 7.44 -3.37
CA PRO A 146 -25.22 8.75 -3.43
C PRO A 146 -25.84 9.24 -2.10
N CYS A 147 -26.14 10.54 -2.10
CA CYS A 147 -27.09 11.30 -1.25
C CYS A 147 -26.60 12.05 0.01
N GLU A 148 -26.77 13.38 -0.10
CA GLU A 148 -27.07 14.40 0.92
C GLU A 148 -26.00 14.75 1.97
N ASN A 149 -25.42 15.94 1.78
CA ASN A 149 -24.87 16.93 2.73
C ASN A 149 -23.86 16.51 3.82
N LYS A 150 -23.67 15.23 4.14
CA LYS A 150 -22.65 14.72 5.09
C LYS A 150 -21.52 13.94 4.41
N ALA A 151 -21.76 13.46 3.20
CA ALA A 151 -20.76 12.74 2.44
C ALA A 151 -19.61 13.66 1.96
N SER A 152 -19.84 14.98 1.88
CA SER A 152 -18.86 15.98 1.39
C SER A 152 -17.53 15.98 2.14
N ASP A 153 -17.57 15.84 3.47
CA ASP A 153 -16.35 15.93 4.30
C ASP A 153 -15.46 14.71 4.07
N VAL A 154 -16.05 13.52 3.92
CA VAL A 154 -15.32 12.29 3.63
C VAL A 154 -14.71 12.34 2.23
N SER A 155 -15.46 12.76 1.20
CA SER A 155 -14.88 12.95 -0.15
C SER A 155 -13.76 13.96 -0.16
N GLN A 156 -13.93 15.09 0.54
CA GLN A 156 -12.91 16.12 0.59
C GLN A 156 -11.66 15.58 1.26
N ARG A 157 -11.79 14.87 2.39
CA ARG A 157 -10.65 14.25 3.07
C ARG A 157 -9.95 13.18 2.23
N LEU A 158 -10.68 12.36 1.49
CA LEU A 158 -10.08 11.40 0.57
C LEU A 158 -9.35 12.11 -0.57
N THR A 159 -9.94 13.15 -1.16
CA THR A 159 -9.33 13.96 -2.22
C THR A 159 -8.06 14.67 -1.73
N ASP A 160 -8.10 15.24 -0.51
CA ASP A 160 -6.96 15.87 0.14
C ASP A 160 -5.84 14.84 0.38
N LEU A 161 -6.19 13.65 0.87
CA LEU A 161 -5.23 12.56 1.10
C LEU A 161 -4.57 12.09 -0.20
N ILE A 162 -5.34 11.87 -1.26
CA ILE A 162 -4.83 11.46 -2.57
C ILE A 162 -3.91 12.55 -3.13
N SER A 163 -4.33 13.81 -3.05
CA SER A 163 -3.50 14.94 -3.46
C SER A 163 -2.20 15.00 -2.65
N TYR A 164 -2.26 14.74 -1.34
CA TYR A 164 -1.09 14.71 -0.47
C TYR A 164 -0.12 13.58 -0.81
N LEU A 165 -0.63 12.38 -1.15
CA LEU A 165 0.16 11.25 -1.61
C LEU A 165 0.89 11.57 -2.92
N VAL A 166 0.19 12.19 -3.88
CA VAL A 166 0.75 12.63 -5.17
C VAL A 166 1.81 13.71 -4.95
N CYS A 167 1.51 14.75 -4.17
CA CYS A 167 2.44 15.86 -3.90
C CYS A 167 3.73 15.41 -3.19
N ASN A 168 3.67 14.37 -2.35
CA ASN A 168 4.86 13.79 -1.72
C ASN A 168 5.65 12.82 -2.63
N GLY A 169 5.17 12.60 -3.86
CA GLY A 169 5.77 11.68 -4.83
C GLY A 169 5.79 10.22 -4.37
N ILE A 170 4.88 9.84 -3.45
CA ILE A 170 4.87 8.49 -2.88
C ILE A 170 4.51 7.46 -3.94
N LEU A 171 3.56 7.81 -4.80
CA LEU A 171 3.13 6.93 -5.87
C LEU A 171 4.33 6.63 -6.77
N GLU A 172 4.96 7.63 -7.37
CA GLU A 172 6.11 7.47 -8.26
C GLU A 172 7.25 6.65 -7.64
N LYS A 173 7.53 6.84 -6.33
CA LYS A 173 8.53 6.04 -5.60
C LYS A 173 8.13 4.56 -5.54
N LEU A 174 6.87 4.26 -5.25
CA LEU A 174 6.38 2.87 -5.22
C LEU A 174 6.41 2.22 -6.60
N ILE A 175 6.23 2.99 -7.68
CA ILE A 175 6.37 2.51 -9.05
C ILE A 175 7.82 2.11 -9.34
N SER A 176 8.77 2.94 -8.92
CA SER A 176 10.20 2.61 -9.01
C SER A 176 10.51 1.31 -8.27
N VAL A 177 10.05 1.18 -7.02
CA VAL A 177 10.24 -0.05 -6.21
C VAL A 177 9.64 -1.26 -6.90
N TYR A 178 8.43 -1.13 -7.43
CA TYR A 178 7.76 -2.20 -8.15
C TYR A 178 8.54 -2.65 -9.39
N ALA A 179 9.04 -1.70 -10.18
CA ALA A 179 9.83 -1.97 -11.38
C ALA A 179 11.15 -2.67 -11.07
N ASP A 180 11.77 -2.35 -9.93
CA ASP A 180 13.01 -3.00 -9.47
C ASP A 180 12.75 -4.44 -8.99
N LEU A 181 11.58 -4.71 -8.41
CA LEU A 181 11.26 -6.00 -7.79
C LEU A 181 10.61 -7.02 -8.72
N GLN A 182 9.98 -6.59 -9.82
CA GLN A 182 9.21 -7.47 -10.73
C GLN A 182 10.02 -8.61 -11.37
N ALA A 183 11.36 -8.56 -11.34
CA ALA A 183 12.21 -9.62 -11.87
C ALA A 183 12.28 -10.87 -10.96
N SER A 184 11.93 -10.76 -9.67
CA SER A 184 12.15 -11.81 -8.65
C SER A 184 10.84 -12.22 -7.94
N ILE A 185 9.77 -12.44 -8.72
CA ILE A 185 8.40 -12.65 -8.20
C ILE A 185 8.24 -13.95 -7.40
N ASP A 186 9.07 -14.97 -7.67
CA ASP A 186 8.99 -16.27 -6.99
C ASP A 186 9.37 -16.18 -5.50
N ASP A 187 10.05 -15.10 -5.09
CA ASP A 187 10.45 -14.88 -3.71
C ASP A 187 9.29 -14.42 -2.84
N SER A 188 9.07 -15.10 -1.70
CA SER A 188 7.90 -14.86 -0.85
C SER A 188 7.83 -13.42 -0.29
N ILE A 189 9.00 -12.84 0.03
CA ILE A 189 9.13 -11.46 0.51
C ILE A 189 8.77 -10.48 -0.62
N VAL A 190 9.33 -10.70 -1.81
CA VAL A 190 9.07 -9.87 -3.01
C VAL A 190 7.59 -9.92 -3.39
N PHE A 191 6.99 -11.11 -3.41
CA PHE A 191 5.56 -11.30 -3.61
C PHE A 191 4.73 -10.46 -2.63
N SER A 192 5.05 -10.50 -1.33
CA SER A 192 4.33 -9.75 -0.30
C SER A 192 4.42 -8.24 -0.52
N ILE A 193 5.61 -7.73 -0.89
CA ILE A 193 5.84 -6.31 -1.16
C ILE A 193 5.03 -5.88 -2.39
N ILE A 194 5.16 -6.60 -3.51
CA ILE A 194 4.44 -6.29 -4.76
C ILE A 194 2.93 -6.32 -4.53
N LYS A 195 2.42 -7.35 -3.85
CA LYS A 195 0.99 -7.45 -3.49
C LYS A 195 0.52 -6.24 -2.70
N SER A 196 1.31 -5.80 -1.72
CA SER A 196 0.98 -4.65 -0.88
C SER A 196 0.95 -3.34 -1.68
N ILE A 197 1.88 -3.17 -2.63
CA ILE A 197 1.88 -2.02 -3.56
C ILE A 197 0.59 -2.04 -4.41
N LEU A 198 0.28 -3.17 -5.05
CA LEU A 198 -0.91 -3.30 -5.89
C LEU A 198 -2.21 -3.05 -5.11
N GLU A 199 -2.33 -3.58 -3.90
CA GLU A 199 -3.49 -3.37 -3.03
C GLU A 199 -3.63 -1.92 -2.55
N PHE A 200 -2.51 -1.26 -2.26
CA PHE A 200 -2.47 0.16 -1.91
C PHE A 200 -2.96 1.04 -3.06
N TYR A 201 -2.41 0.86 -4.26
CA TYR A 201 -2.84 1.56 -5.47
C TYR A 201 -4.32 1.33 -5.76
N LYS A 202 -4.78 0.08 -5.63
CA LYS A 202 -6.19 -0.26 -5.86
C LYS A 202 -7.09 0.49 -4.87
N SER A 203 -6.71 0.53 -3.59
CA SER A 203 -7.48 1.24 -2.56
C SER A 203 -7.57 2.74 -2.86
N ILE A 204 -6.48 3.34 -3.34
CA ILE A 204 -6.45 4.74 -3.79
C ILE A 204 -7.35 4.94 -5.02
N ALA A 205 -7.24 4.07 -6.02
CA ALA A 205 -8.03 4.14 -7.25
C ALA A 205 -9.53 4.07 -6.95
N ILE A 206 -9.99 3.12 -6.14
CA ILE A 206 -11.42 3.00 -5.81
C ILE A 206 -11.93 4.25 -5.08
N CYS A 207 -11.14 4.82 -4.17
CA CYS A 207 -11.49 6.08 -3.49
C CYS A 207 -11.49 7.31 -4.41
N SER A 208 -10.91 7.18 -5.60
CA SER A 208 -10.80 8.25 -6.61
C SER A 208 -11.85 8.15 -7.71
N VAL A 209 -12.64 7.06 -7.74
CA VAL A 209 -13.70 6.86 -8.72
C VAL A 209 -14.73 7.99 -8.57
N ARG A 210 -14.96 8.71 -9.67
CA ARG A 210 -15.87 9.85 -9.70
C ARG A 210 -17.31 9.40 -9.93
N VAL A 211 -18.25 10.13 -9.32
CA VAL A 211 -19.69 9.81 -9.34
C VAL A 211 -20.33 10.13 -10.70
N ASP A 212 -19.86 11.17 -11.39
CA ASP A 212 -20.39 11.45 -12.73
C ASP A 212 -19.90 10.36 -13.68
N GLY A 213 -20.84 9.69 -14.35
CA GLY A 213 -20.65 8.43 -15.02
C GLY A 213 -19.38 8.33 -15.87
N ILE A 214 -18.87 7.10 -16.00
CA ILE A 214 -17.58 6.76 -16.62
C ILE A 214 -17.39 7.36 -18.02
N PHE A 215 -18.48 7.59 -18.78
CA PHE A 215 -18.46 8.14 -20.14
C PHE A 215 -18.71 9.65 -20.23
N CYS A 216 -18.78 10.36 -19.11
CA CYS A 216 -18.94 11.81 -19.13
C CYS A 216 -17.65 12.45 -19.65
N ILE A 217 -17.70 12.95 -20.89
CA ILE A 217 -16.62 13.76 -21.48
C ILE A 217 -16.53 15.07 -20.68
N ARG A 218 -15.41 15.27 -19.98
CA ARG A 218 -15.16 16.49 -19.21
C ARG A 218 -14.20 17.40 -19.96
N LYS A 219 -14.35 18.71 -19.71
CA LYS A 219 -13.44 19.76 -20.19
C LYS A 219 -12.33 20.10 -19.19
N ASP A 220 -12.30 19.42 -18.05
CA ASP A 220 -11.38 19.72 -16.95
C ASP A 220 -10.04 19.00 -17.12
N ASP A 221 -8.98 19.61 -16.58
CA ASP A 221 -7.64 19.06 -16.56
C ASP A 221 -7.59 17.68 -15.86
N MET A 222 -6.71 16.81 -16.37
CA MET A 222 -6.41 15.49 -15.81
C MET A 222 -6.24 15.57 -14.29
N SER A 223 -6.93 14.70 -13.54
CA SER A 223 -6.76 14.65 -12.08
C SER A 223 -5.28 14.42 -11.71
N PRO A 224 -4.78 14.92 -10.56
CA PRO A 224 -3.39 14.68 -10.16
C PRO A 224 -3.02 13.19 -10.16
N LEU A 225 -3.95 12.32 -9.74
CA LEU A 225 -3.79 10.87 -9.82
C LEU A 225 -3.72 10.38 -11.27
N SER A 226 -4.61 10.84 -12.15
CA SER A 226 -4.60 10.49 -13.59
C SER A 226 -3.29 10.90 -14.27
N GLN A 227 -2.71 12.05 -13.88
CA GLN A 227 -1.40 12.48 -14.37
C GLN A 227 -0.29 11.53 -13.94
N VAL A 228 -0.29 11.08 -12.69
CA VAL A 228 0.67 10.07 -12.21
C VAL A 228 0.50 8.75 -12.96
N ILE A 229 -0.74 8.28 -13.14
CA ILE A 229 -1.05 7.05 -13.89
C ILE A 229 -0.50 7.13 -15.32
N CYS A 230 -0.72 8.25 -16.01
CA CYS A 230 -0.19 8.45 -17.37
C CYS A 230 1.34 8.57 -17.41
N ARG A 231 1.95 9.29 -16.47
CA ARG A 231 3.42 9.39 -16.41
C ARG A 231 4.11 8.06 -16.14
N THR A 232 3.38 7.12 -15.57
CA THR A 232 3.92 5.85 -15.13
C THR A 232 3.43 4.68 -15.99
N ASP A 233 2.86 4.97 -17.16
CA ASP A 233 2.37 3.97 -18.12
C ASP A 233 1.47 2.93 -17.45
N ALA A 234 0.52 3.42 -16.65
CA ALA A 234 -0.32 2.61 -15.77
C ALA A 234 0.49 1.57 -14.97
N LEU A 235 1.58 2.01 -14.32
CA LEU A 235 2.51 1.18 -13.53
C LEU A 235 3.26 0.09 -14.33
N GLY A 236 3.18 0.08 -15.66
CA GLY A 236 3.63 -1.06 -16.48
C GLY A 236 2.82 -2.33 -16.23
N LEU A 237 1.57 -2.21 -15.75
CA LEU A 237 0.73 -3.36 -15.35
C LEU A 237 0.45 -4.31 -16.51
N ILE A 238 0.31 -3.79 -17.74
CA ILE A 238 0.10 -4.63 -18.93
C ILE A 238 1.35 -5.48 -19.22
N GLY A 239 2.53 -4.86 -19.17
CA GLY A 239 3.80 -5.57 -19.30
C GLY A 239 3.99 -6.61 -18.20
N PHE A 240 3.60 -6.30 -16.97
CA PHE A 240 3.64 -7.24 -15.86
C PHE A 240 2.67 -8.41 -16.01
N LEU A 241 1.43 -8.15 -16.46
CA LEU A 241 0.48 -9.23 -16.80
C LEU A 241 1.07 -10.14 -17.87
N TYR A 242 1.68 -9.56 -18.91
CA TYR A 242 2.37 -10.32 -19.95
C TYR A 242 3.50 -11.16 -19.35
N LEU A 243 4.34 -10.60 -18.48
CA LEU A 243 5.40 -11.33 -17.77
C LEU A 243 4.86 -12.48 -16.94
N LEU A 244 3.85 -12.26 -16.09
CA LEU A 244 3.24 -13.31 -15.25
C LEU A 244 2.62 -14.45 -16.08
N LEU A 245 1.96 -14.11 -17.19
CA LEU A 245 1.37 -15.10 -18.09
C LEU A 245 2.44 -15.86 -18.90
N HIS A 246 3.53 -15.19 -19.27
CA HIS A 246 4.64 -15.81 -20.01
C HIS A 246 5.66 -16.55 -19.14
N GLN A 247 5.73 -16.31 -17.83
CA GLN A 247 6.52 -17.15 -16.92
C GLN A 247 6.08 -18.62 -16.98
N GLY A 248 4.81 -18.89 -17.31
CA GLY A 248 4.30 -20.24 -17.59
C GLY A 248 4.66 -20.81 -18.98
N SER A 249 5.26 -20.03 -19.89
CA SER A 249 5.44 -20.41 -21.31
C SER A 249 6.90 -20.54 -21.80
N VAL A 250 7.88 -19.94 -21.11
CA VAL A 250 9.27 -19.86 -21.63
C VAL A 250 10.03 -21.18 -21.50
N THR A 251 9.57 -22.11 -20.66
CA THR A 251 10.15 -23.46 -20.62
C THR A 251 9.16 -24.52 -21.11
N ARG A 252 9.44 -25.03 -22.32
CA ARG A 252 9.29 -26.42 -22.78
C ARG A 252 8.26 -26.68 -23.88
N ILE A 253 8.78 -27.41 -24.85
CA ILE A 253 8.15 -28.22 -25.88
C ILE A 253 7.26 -29.28 -25.19
N GLN A 254 6.10 -28.92 -24.62
CA GLN A 254 5.12 -29.89 -24.09
C GLN A 254 3.66 -29.38 -24.24
N PRO A 255 2.68 -30.28 -24.46
CA PRO A 255 1.33 -29.90 -24.88
C PRO A 255 0.35 -29.85 -23.70
N SER A 256 0.44 -28.85 -22.82
CA SER A 256 -0.68 -28.38 -21.99
C SER A 256 -0.26 -27.15 -21.17
N PRO A 257 -1.13 -26.15 -20.93
CA PRO A 257 -0.79 -25.05 -20.04
C PRO A 257 -0.55 -25.59 -18.62
N PHE A 258 0.63 -25.31 -18.07
CA PHE A 258 0.94 -25.62 -16.68
C PHE A 258 -0.01 -24.86 -15.74
N PRO A 259 -0.40 -25.45 -14.60
CA PRO A 259 -1.15 -24.72 -13.58
C PRO A 259 -0.26 -23.60 -13.01
N LEU A 260 -0.76 -22.36 -13.06
CA LEU A 260 -0.11 -21.20 -12.45
C LEU A 260 0.01 -21.40 -10.92
N SER A 261 1.08 -20.88 -10.32
CA SER A 261 1.22 -20.89 -8.85
C SER A 261 0.13 -20.02 -8.20
N GLU A 262 -0.22 -20.31 -6.95
CA GLU A 262 -1.21 -19.52 -6.19
C GLU A 262 -0.78 -18.05 -6.04
N ASN A 263 0.53 -17.81 -5.88
CA ASN A 263 1.12 -16.47 -5.83
C ASN A 263 0.93 -15.74 -7.17
N THR A 264 1.24 -16.41 -8.28
CA THR A 264 1.03 -15.86 -9.63
C THR A 264 -0.44 -15.53 -9.87
N ILE A 265 -1.37 -16.40 -9.48
CA ILE A 265 -2.82 -16.16 -9.61
C ILE A 265 -3.26 -14.96 -8.76
N THR A 266 -2.73 -14.84 -7.54
CA THR A 266 -3.05 -13.73 -6.63
C THR A 266 -2.54 -12.40 -7.18
N LEU A 267 -1.32 -12.35 -7.70
CA LEU A 267 -0.77 -11.15 -8.35
C LEU A 267 -1.55 -10.82 -9.61
N LEU A 268 -1.80 -11.79 -10.48
CA LEU A 268 -2.60 -11.61 -11.70
C LEU A 268 -3.98 -11.01 -11.38
N THR A 269 -4.67 -11.58 -10.39
CA THR A 269 -5.98 -11.11 -9.94
C THR A 269 -5.91 -9.70 -9.38
N SER A 270 -4.87 -9.39 -8.60
CA SER A 270 -4.68 -8.07 -7.98
C SER A 270 -4.37 -7.00 -9.03
N THR A 271 -3.52 -7.34 -10.01
CA THR A 271 -3.18 -6.49 -11.15
C THR A 271 -4.39 -6.23 -12.04
N PHE A 272 -5.20 -7.25 -12.38
CA PHE A 272 -6.43 -7.05 -13.16
C PHE A 272 -7.45 -6.18 -12.43
N LYS A 273 -7.65 -6.42 -11.12
CA LYS A 273 -8.53 -5.59 -10.30
C LYS A 273 -8.05 -4.15 -10.30
N LEU A 274 -6.76 -3.91 -10.08
CA LEU A 274 -6.18 -2.57 -10.12
C LEU A 274 -6.41 -1.92 -11.49
N LEU A 275 -6.12 -2.61 -12.59
CA LEU A 275 -6.32 -2.10 -13.95
C LEU A 275 -7.76 -1.66 -14.18
N ASN A 276 -8.73 -2.46 -13.73
CA ASN A 276 -10.15 -2.11 -13.79
C ASN A 276 -10.47 -0.84 -12.97
N GLU A 277 -9.97 -0.74 -11.74
CA GLU A 277 -10.21 0.44 -10.91
C GLU A 277 -9.57 1.71 -11.50
N LEU A 278 -8.38 1.61 -12.08
CA LEU A 278 -7.72 2.74 -12.77
C LEU A 278 -8.55 3.21 -13.98
N ALA A 279 -9.12 2.28 -14.74
CA ALA A 279 -10.02 2.61 -15.86
C ALA A 279 -11.30 3.30 -15.38
N LEU A 280 -11.80 2.97 -14.17
CA LEU A 280 -12.97 3.61 -13.56
C LEU A 280 -12.68 5.01 -13.00
N VAL A 281 -11.43 5.33 -12.68
CA VAL A 281 -11.04 6.69 -12.23
C VAL A 281 -11.24 7.71 -13.35
N ASP A 282 -10.72 7.41 -14.55
CA ASP A 282 -10.90 8.23 -15.74
C ASP A 282 -10.56 7.40 -16.99
N ILE A 283 -11.60 6.92 -17.67
CA ILE A 283 -11.44 6.02 -18.83
C ILE A 283 -10.73 6.71 -20.01
N HIS A 284 -10.95 8.01 -20.21
CA HIS A 284 -10.36 8.75 -21.32
C HIS A 284 -8.87 8.98 -21.09
N SER A 285 -8.52 9.41 -19.88
CA SER A 285 -7.13 9.45 -19.42
C SER A 285 -6.47 8.09 -19.62
N PHE A 286 -7.10 7.04 -19.09
CA PHE A 286 -6.55 5.69 -19.08
C PHE A 286 -6.31 5.13 -20.48
N GLN A 287 -7.25 5.34 -21.42
CA GLN A 287 -7.08 4.96 -22.82
C GLN A 287 -5.91 5.69 -23.46
N TYR A 288 -5.81 7.02 -23.26
CA TYR A 288 -4.69 7.80 -23.76
C TYR A 288 -3.34 7.36 -23.19
N CYS A 289 -3.30 6.89 -21.94
CA CYS A 289 -2.04 6.43 -21.34
C CYS A 289 -1.57 5.07 -21.89
N ILE A 290 -2.46 4.23 -22.45
CA ILE A 290 -2.17 2.84 -22.85
C ILE A 290 -1.99 2.68 -24.37
N GLU A 291 -2.44 3.66 -25.16
CA GLU A 291 -2.17 3.75 -26.61
C GLU A 291 -0.72 4.14 -26.93
#